data_AF-A0A4Q3DGL1-F1
#
_entry.id   AF-A0A4Q3DGL1-F1
#
_cell.length_a   1.000
_cell.length_b   1.000
_cell.length_c   1.000
_cell.angle_alpha   90.00
_cell.angle_beta   90.00
_cell.angle_gamma   90.00
#
_symmetry.space_group_name_H-M   'P 1'
#
loop_
_entity.id
_entity.type
_entity.pdbx_description
1 polymer ?
#
loop_
_entity_poly.entity_id
_entity_poly.type
_entity_poly.pdbx_seq_one_letter_code
_entity_poly.pdbx_strand_id
1 'polypeptide(L)'
;MMKKIIENIKILGAFFLLPAVSWAQQASVTVVGLSGQNISMTGGTLYLPANALLNNTGNIYVAANNIIAGSTSTITGGNTTRLHLLGVNQVDAAAPSAPTLADLNGALIDMNVTHYNPMNLELSDQAFGSVATDGSANTTINGQFAFAAQNPFTLAAITDNHVIINGNRFILGAAATLNGYDLNRYFVTNNTSGELRKLGLTAAAGFFYPIGRAEADYTPANLSVATGGPVDYYMN
;
A
#
# COMPACT_ATOMS: atom_id res chain seq x y z
N MET A 1 -45.10 73.02 -5.03
CA MET A 1 -45.44 72.11 -3.92
C MET A 1 -45.25 70.67 -4.40
N MET A 2 -44.75 69.77 -3.54
CA MET A 2 -44.30 68.37 -3.77
C MET A 2 -43.07 68.24 -4.68
N LYS A 3 -41.79 68.24 -4.25
CA LYS A 3 -41.03 67.67 -3.11
C LYS A 3 -40.99 66.13 -3.02
N LYS A 4 -39.91 65.59 -3.63
CA LYS A 4 -39.00 64.48 -3.22
C LYS A 4 -39.65 63.15 -2.80
N ILE A 5 -39.28 62.07 -3.50
CA ILE A 5 -38.81 60.75 -3.01
C ILE A 5 -38.61 59.88 -4.27
N ILE A 6 -37.40 59.84 -4.85
CA ILE A 6 -36.80 58.67 -5.54
C ILE A 6 -35.27 58.88 -5.53
N GLU A 7 -34.68 58.89 -4.34
CA GLU A 7 -33.25 58.63 -4.17
C GLU A 7 -33.17 57.63 -3.03
N ASN A 8 -33.15 56.34 -3.35
CA ASN A 8 -32.73 55.31 -2.43
C ASN A 8 -32.28 54.06 -3.19
N ILE A 9 -31.02 53.70 -2.95
CA ILE A 9 -30.38 52.40 -3.18
C ILE A 9 -29.92 52.15 -4.63
N LYS A 10 -28.84 52.85 -5.03
CA LYS A 10 -27.84 52.34 -5.99
C LYS A 10 -26.67 51.70 -5.22
N ILE A 11 -26.96 50.75 -4.35
CA ILE A 11 -25.93 49.94 -3.70
C ILE A 11 -26.33 48.48 -3.89
N LEU A 12 -25.32 47.68 -4.25
CA LEU A 12 -25.34 46.21 -4.28
C LEU A 12 -25.81 45.55 -5.59
N GLY A 13 -25.02 45.80 -6.65
CA GLY A 13 -25.04 45.00 -7.88
C GLY A 13 -23.65 44.50 -8.28
N ALA A 14 -22.73 44.32 -7.33
CA ALA A 14 -21.52 43.56 -7.57
C ALA A 14 -21.83 42.10 -7.22
N PHE A 15 -22.41 41.37 -8.17
CA PHE A 15 -22.42 39.91 -8.13
C PHE A 15 -20.96 39.47 -8.18
N PHE A 16 -20.37 39.21 -7.02
CA PHE A 16 -19.13 38.49 -6.90
C PHE A 16 -19.37 37.11 -7.52
N LEU A 17 -18.97 36.94 -8.77
CA LEU A 17 -18.65 35.63 -9.35
C LEU A 17 -17.42 35.12 -8.63
N LEU A 18 -17.57 34.74 -7.36
CA LEU A 18 -16.63 33.81 -6.75
C LEU A 18 -16.82 32.50 -7.52
N PRO A 19 -15.76 31.94 -8.13
CA PRO A 19 -15.86 30.58 -8.63
C PRO A 19 -16.34 29.74 -7.46
N ALA A 20 -17.43 28.99 -7.65
CA ALA A 20 -17.83 27.96 -6.72
C ALA A 20 -16.65 26.99 -6.65
N VAL A 21 -15.80 27.13 -5.64
CA VAL A 21 -14.80 26.13 -5.31
C VAL A 21 -15.62 24.98 -4.77
N SER A 22 -16.03 24.06 -5.66
CA SER A 22 -16.55 22.79 -5.25
C SER A 22 -15.39 22.05 -4.60
N TRP A 23 -15.28 22.16 -3.28
CA TRP A 23 -14.54 21.18 -2.51
C TRP A 23 -15.30 19.87 -2.72
N ALA A 24 -14.89 19.09 -3.72
CA ALA A 24 -15.29 17.70 -3.78
C ALA A 24 -14.72 17.08 -2.51
N GLN A 25 -15.54 17.01 -1.46
CA GLN A 25 -15.23 16.26 -0.27
C GLN A 25 -15.19 14.81 -0.75
N GLN A 26 -13.98 14.32 -1.03
CA GLN A 26 -13.79 12.92 -1.34
C GLN A 26 -14.25 12.16 -0.11
N ALA A 27 -15.39 11.46 -0.24
CA ALA A 27 -15.99 10.75 0.87
C ALA A 27 -14.98 9.70 1.37
N SER A 28 -14.70 9.72 2.67
CA SER A 28 -13.96 8.63 3.30
C SER A 28 -14.81 7.37 3.18
N VAL A 29 -14.26 6.32 2.58
CA VAL A 29 -14.90 5.01 2.54
C VAL A 29 -14.43 4.23 3.74
N THR A 30 -15.37 3.83 4.60
CA THR A 30 -15.11 2.92 5.71
C THR A 30 -15.72 1.56 5.38
N VAL A 31 -14.87 0.56 5.17
CA VAL A 31 -15.28 -0.84 5.05
C VAL A 31 -14.92 -1.52 6.36
N VAL A 32 -15.93 -1.86 7.16
CA VAL A 32 -15.76 -2.63 8.40
C VAL A 32 -16.37 -4.01 8.19
N GLY A 33 -15.52 -5.04 8.21
CA GLY A 33 -15.98 -6.42 8.20
C GLY A 33 -16.70 -6.79 9.49
N LEU A 34 -17.66 -7.71 9.39
CA LEU A 34 -18.25 -8.34 10.57
C LEU A 34 -17.17 -9.14 11.31
N SER A 35 -17.23 -9.15 12.64
CA SER A 35 -16.15 -9.73 13.45
C SER A 35 -15.89 -11.20 13.09
N GLY A 36 -14.62 -11.51 12.81
CA GLY A 36 -14.16 -12.87 12.46
C GLY A 36 -14.47 -13.34 11.04
N GLN A 37 -15.18 -12.56 10.22
CA GLN A 37 -15.51 -12.96 8.85
C GLN A 37 -14.41 -12.55 7.86
N ASN A 38 -14.18 -13.39 6.86
CA ASN A 38 -13.28 -13.05 5.76
C ASN A 38 -13.98 -12.13 4.76
N ILE A 39 -13.23 -11.15 4.22
CA ILE A 39 -13.66 -10.33 3.10
C ILE A 39 -12.88 -10.77 1.86
N SER A 40 -13.57 -10.94 0.74
CA SER A 40 -12.94 -11.12 -0.58
C SER A 40 -13.27 -9.91 -1.45
N MET A 41 -12.23 -9.33 -2.06
CA MET A 41 -12.32 -8.21 -2.98
C MET A 41 -11.73 -8.65 -4.32
N THR A 42 -12.58 -8.70 -5.34
CA THR A 42 -12.21 -9.13 -6.70
C THR A 42 -12.52 -8.02 -7.70
N GLY A 43 -11.56 -7.66 -8.54
CA GLY A 43 -11.77 -6.64 -9.57
C GLY A 43 -10.47 -6.21 -10.24
N GLY A 44 -10.52 -5.24 -11.16
CA GLY A 44 -9.30 -4.71 -11.78
C GLY A 44 -8.45 -3.89 -10.81
N THR A 45 -9.08 -3.05 -10.00
CA THR A 45 -8.40 -2.13 -9.09
C THR A 45 -9.10 -2.11 -7.72
N LEU A 46 -8.34 -2.29 -6.65
CA LEU A 46 -8.74 -1.86 -5.30
C LEU A 46 -8.31 -0.41 -5.13
N TYR A 47 -9.28 0.50 -4.99
CA TYR A 47 -9.01 1.91 -4.75
C TYR A 47 -9.45 2.33 -3.35
N LEU A 48 -8.51 2.84 -2.56
CA LEU A 48 -8.71 3.39 -1.22
C LEU A 48 -8.45 4.90 -1.25
N PRO A 49 -9.48 5.76 -1.31
CA PRO A 49 -9.26 7.20 -1.33
C PRO A 49 -8.58 7.72 -0.06
N ALA A 50 -8.14 8.97 -0.06
CA ALA A 50 -7.60 9.60 1.15
C ALA A 50 -8.59 9.45 2.32
N ASN A 51 -8.06 9.14 3.50
CA ASN A 51 -8.81 8.86 4.73
C ASN A 51 -9.73 7.62 4.67
N ALA A 52 -9.60 6.76 3.67
CA ALA A 52 -10.31 5.47 3.67
C ALA A 52 -9.79 4.57 4.79
N LEU A 53 -10.72 3.87 5.44
CA LEU A 53 -10.42 2.84 6.43
C LEU A 53 -10.96 1.51 5.96
N LEU A 54 -10.06 0.56 5.72
CA LEU A 54 -10.39 -0.84 5.53
C LEU A 54 -10.02 -1.60 6.80
N ASN A 55 -11.03 -2.00 7.58
CA ASN A 55 -10.83 -2.71 8.85
C ASN A 55 -11.54 -4.07 8.83
N ASN A 56 -10.78 -5.16 9.02
CA ASN A 56 -11.38 -6.47 9.20
C ASN A 56 -10.67 -7.32 10.26
N THR A 57 -11.46 -7.89 11.18
CA THR A 57 -10.96 -8.85 12.19
C THR A 57 -11.00 -10.30 11.74
N GLY A 58 -11.42 -10.58 10.50
CA GLY A 58 -11.02 -11.77 9.74
C GLY A 58 -9.97 -11.45 8.67
N ASN A 59 -9.70 -12.39 7.76
CA ASN A 59 -8.75 -12.16 6.65
C ASN A 59 -9.37 -11.28 5.56
N ILE A 60 -8.51 -10.56 4.83
CA ILE A 60 -8.88 -9.80 3.65
C ILE A 60 -8.17 -10.43 2.47
N TYR A 61 -8.90 -10.87 1.46
CA TYR A 61 -8.37 -11.42 0.22
C TYR A 61 -8.55 -10.39 -0.89
N VAL A 62 -7.44 -9.95 -1.49
CA VAL A 62 -7.45 -8.98 -2.60
C VAL A 62 -6.93 -9.67 -3.85
N ALA A 63 -7.82 -9.87 -4.81
CA ALA A 63 -7.51 -10.31 -6.15
C ALA A 63 -7.73 -9.14 -7.13
N ALA A 64 -6.68 -8.35 -7.31
CA ALA A 64 -6.68 -7.18 -8.17
C ALA A 64 -5.37 -7.04 -8.96
N ASN A 65 -5.45 -6.35 -10.12
CA ASN A 65 -4.26 -5.94 -10.87
C ASN A 65 -3.59 -4.75 -10.20
N ASN A 66 -4.39 -3.80 -9.71
CA ASN A 66 -3.90 -2.57 -9.10
C ASN A 66 -4.43 -2.43 -7.68
N ILE A 67 -3.58 -1.96 -6.77
CA ILE A 67 -3.95 -1.53 -5.42
C ILE A 67 -3.48 -0.11 -5.28
N ILE A 68 -4.43 0.82 -5.19
CA ILE A 68 -4.16 2.25 -5.20
C ILE A 68 -4.76 2.84 -3.93
N ALA A 69 -3.95 3.54 -3.15
CA ALA A 69 -4.34 4.06 -1.86
C ALA A 69 -3.85 5.49 -1.66
N GLY A 70 -4.65 6.36 -1.05
CA GLY A 70 -4.20 7.70 -0.67
C GLY A 70 -3.30 7.69 0.57
N SER A 71 -2.41 8.67 0.73
CA SER A 71 -1.43 8.75 1.82
C SER A 71 -1.97 8.65 3.24
N THR A 72 -3.24 9.02 3.45
CA THR A 72 -3.89 8.95 4.77
C THR A 72 -4.84 7.77 4.91
N SER A 73 -4.90 6.87 3.93
CA SER A 73 -5.69 5.65 4.03
C SER A 73 -5.02 4.64 4.95
N THR A 74 -5.83 3.75 5.54
CA THR A 74 -5.35 2.73 6.46
C THR A 74 -6.05 1.40 6.21
N ILE A 75 -5.27 0.33 6.14
CA ILE A 75 -5.75 -1.05 6.18
C ILE A 75 -5.35 -1.64 7.53
N THR A 76 -6.31 -2.16 8.29
CA THR A 76 -6.09 -2.68 9.64
C THR A 76 -6.92 -3.94 9.90
N GLY A 77 -6.55 -4.69 10.93
CA GLY A 77 -7.24 -5.91 11.31
C GLY A 77 -6.82 -6.45 12.68
N GLY A 78 -7.17 -7.71 12.94
CA GLY A 78 -6.78 -8.40 14.17
C GLY A 78 -5.32 -8.84 14.14
N ASN A 79 -4.73 -9.08 15.32
CA ASN A 79 -3.32 -9.48 15.47
C ASN A 79 -2.93 -10.74 14.68
N THR A 80 -3.90 -11.62 14.42
CA THR A 80 -3.69 -12.91 13.72
C THR A 80 -4.24 -12.90 12.29
N THR A 81 -4.85 -11.80 11.84
CA THR A 81 -5.43 -11.73 10.50
C THR A 81 -4.43 -11.23 9.48
N ARG A 82 -4.75 -11.47 8.21
CA ARG A 82 -3.88 -11.15 7.09
C ARG A 82 -4.62 -10.45 5.96
N LEU A 83 -3.92 -9.53 5.32
CA LEU A 83 -4.19 -9.06 3.97
C LEU A 83 -3.47 -10.00 3.00
N HIS A 84 -4.23 -10.80 2.27
CA HIS A 84 -3.74 -11.71 1.24
C HIS A 84 -3.75 -10.99 -0.11
N LEU A 85 -2.58 -10.75 -0.69
CA LEU A 85 -2.40 -10.15 -2.01
C LEU A 85 -2.26 -11.28 -3.04
N LEU A 86 -3.33 -11.58 -3.77
CA LEU A 86 -3.44 -12.78 -4.61
C LEU A 86 -2.97 -12.56 -6.05
N GLY A 87 -3.05 -11.33 -6.56
CA GLY A 87 -3.08 -11.08 -8.01
C GLY A 87 -4.45 -11.37 -8.60
N VAL A 88 -4.74 -10.84 -9.79
CA VAL A 88 -6.03 -11.08 -10.47
C VAL A 88 -6.18 -12.56 -10.83
N ASN A 89 -7.43 -13.03 -10.94
CA ASN A 89 -7.81 -14.37 -11.39
C ASN A 89 -7.43 -15.56 -10.47
N GLN A 90 -6.73 -15.32 -9.36
CA GLN A 90 -6.36 -16.38 -8.42
C GLN A 90 -7.51 -16.94 -7.58
N VAL A 91 -8.62 -16.21 -7.45
CA VAL A 91 -9.84 -16.72 -6.79
C VAL A 91 -10.53 -17.79 -7.64
N ASP A 92 -10.36 -17.72 -8.98
CA ASP A 92 -10.93 -18.67 -9.95
C ASP A 92 -9.93 -19.78 -10.35
N ALA A 93 -8.88 -19.98 -9.53
CA ALA A 93 -7.80 -20.95 -9.76
C ALA A 93 -7.03 -20.77 -11.09
N ALA A 94 -7.18 -19.63 -11.76
CA ALA A 94 -6.35 -19.28 -12.91
C ALA A 94 -5.03 -18.65 -12.44
N ALA A 95 -3.94 -18.97 -13.14
CA ALA A 95 -2.66 -18.33 -12.88
C ALA A 95 -2.74 -16.83 -13.24
N PRO A 96 -2.24 -15.93 -12.39
CA PRO A 96 -2.14 -14.52 -12.74
C PRO A 96 -1.14 -14.38 -13.88
N SER A 97 -1.39 -13.42 -14.77
CA SER A 97 -0.61 -13.20 -15.98
C SER A 97 0.27 -11.95 -15.92
N ALA A 98 0.20 -11.19 -14.82
CA ALA A 98 0.90 -9.93 -14.65
C ALA A 98 1.14 -9.64 -13.15
N PRO A 99 2.15 -8.78 -12.83
CA PRO A 99 2.36 -8.29 -11.47
C PRO A 99 1.13 -7.60 -10.92
N THR A 100 0.99 -7.62 -9.59
CA THR A 100 0.10 -6.69 -8.90
C THR A 100 0.83 -5.37 -8.76
N LEU A 101 0.29 -4.30 -9.35
CA LEU A 101 0.83 -2.95 -9.20
C LEU A 101 0.27 -2.33 -7.92
N ALA A 102 1.14 -1.89 -7.02
CA ALA A 102 0.76 -1.23 -5.79
C ALA A 102 1.26 0.22 -5.79
N ASP A 103 0.31 1.15 -5.72
CA ASP A 103 0.54 2.56 -5.48
C ASP A 103 -0.12 2.94 -4.15
N LEU A 104 0.59 2.74 -3.06
CA LEU A 104 0.03 3.01 -1.75
C LEU A 104 0.23 4.45 -1.30
N ASN A 105 1.04 5.25 -1.99
CA ASN A 105 1.19 6.68 -1.71
C ASN A 105 1.52 6.99 -0.23
N GLY A 106 2.22 6.08 0.48
CA GLY A 106 2.50 6.19 1.91
C GLY A 106 1.39 5.69 2.86
N ALA A 107 0.32 5.09 2.36
CA ALA A 107 -0.73 4.48 3.16
C ALA A 107 -0.18 3.45 4.16
N LEU A 108 -0.86 3.37 5.31
CA LEU A 108 -0.48 2.45 6.37
C LEU A 108 -1.22 1.11 6.23
N ILE A 109 -0.46 0.02 6.21
CA ILE A 109 -0.98 -1.33 6.45
C ILE A 109 -0.60 -1.77 7.86
N ASP A 110 -1.55 -1.64 8.78
CA ASP A 110 -1.43 -2.02 10.18
C ASP A 110 -2.07 -3.38 10.46
N MET A 111 -1.58 -4.39 9.73
CA MET A 111 -1.90 -5.81 9.91
C MET A 111 -0.84 -6.67 9.22
N ASN A 112 -0.94 -7.99 9.35
CA ASN A 112 -0.06 -8.89 8.60
C ASN A 112 -0.44 -8.91 7.11
N VAL A 113 0.54 -9.09 6.24
CA VAL A 113 0.38 -9.16 4.79
C VAL A 113 1.03 -10.44 4.29
N THR A 114 0.40 -11.09 3.31
CA THR A 114 1.01 -12.22 2.60
C THR A 114 0.81 -12.06 1.11
N HIS A 115 1.92 -12.12 0.38
CA HIS A 115 1.96 -11.97 -1.06
C HIS A 115 1.99 -13.34 -1.76
N TYR A 116 1.03 -13.57 -2.65
CA TYR A 116 0.81 -14.84 -3.35
C TYR A 116 0.96 -14.76 -4.88
N ASN A 117 1.13 -13.58 -5.47
CA ASN A 117 1.16 -13.46 -6.92
C ASN A 117 2.53 -13.93 -7.47
N PRO A 118 2.65 -15.07 -8.19
CA PRO A 118 3.90 -15.53 -8.81
C PRO A 118 4.40 -14.62 -9.93
N MET A 119 3.64 -13.60 -10.32
CA MET A 119 4.06 -12.59 -11.27
C MET A 119 4.58 -11.32 -10.58
N ASN A 120 4.89 -11.39 -9.29
CA ASN A 120 5.37 -10.30 -8.43
C ASN A 120 4.31 -9.32 -7.89
N LEU A 121 4.72 -8.57 -6.87
CA LEU A 121 4.15 -7.29 -6.43
C LEU A 121 5.11 -6.18 -6.88
N GLU A 122 4.64 -5.21 -7.63
CA GLU A 122 5.47 -4.09 -8.09
C GLU A 122 4.97 -2.77 -7.50
N LEU A 123 5.86 -2.02 -6.85
CA LEU A 123 5.56 -0.66 -6.42
C LEU A 123 5.70 0.27 -7.62
N SER A 124 4.61 0.87 -8.07
CA SER A 124 4.61 1.77 -9.21
C SER A 124 3.69 2.93 -8.92
N ASP A 125 4.14 4.15 -9.22
CA ASP A 125 3.26 5.33 -9.23
C ASP A 125 2.22 5.12 -10.34
N GLN A 126 0.94 5.16 -9.99
CA GLN A 126 -0.18 4.84 -10.88
C GLN A 126 -1.14 6.01 -10.93
N ALA A 127 -1.25 6.64 -12.10
CA ALA A 127 -2.30 7.64 -12.32
C ALA A 127 -3.68 6.97 -12.31
N PHE A 128 -4.50 7.24 -11.30
CA PHE A 128 -5.88 6.77 -11.23
C PHE A 128 -6.87 7.93 -11.14
N GLY A 129 -7.53 8.21 -12.27
CA GLY A 129 -8.47 9.33 -12.38
C GLY A 129 -7.80 10.70 -12.24
N SER A 130 -8.48 11.65 -11.58
CA SER A 130 -7.96 13.00 -11.28
C SER A 130 -7.31 13.11 -9.90
N VAL A 131 -6.96 11.98 -9.29
CA VAL A 131 -6.42 11.93 -7.93
C VAL A 131 -4.94 12.27 -8.02
N ALA A 132 -4.51 13.31 -7.30
CA ALA A 132 -3.10 13.64 -7.18
C ALA A 132 -2.38 12.47 -6.51
N THR A 133 -1.52 11.77 -7.26
CA THR A 133 -0.49 10.94 -6.65
C THR A 133 0.54 11.88 -6.03
N ASP A 134 1.10 11.51 -4.89
CA ASP A 134 2.18 12.25 -4.23
C ASP A 134 3.53 12.05 -4.96
N GLY A 135 3.51 11.33 -6.08
CA GLY A 135 4.66 11.00 -6.91
C GLY A 135 5.48 9.82 -6.39
N SER A 136 4.97 9.04 -5.42
CA SER A 136 5.68 7.89 -4.90
C SER A 136 4.77 6.75 -4.41
N ALA A 137 5.00 5.55 -4.94
CA ALA A 137 4.32 4.34 -4.53
C ALA A 137 4.90 3.71 -3.24
N ASN A 138 5.35 4.53 -2.30
CA ASN A 138 5.89 4.05 -1.03
C ASN A 138 4.82 3.25 -0.27
N THR A 139 5.24 2.17 0.37
CA THR A 139 4.38 1.33 1.20
C THR A 139 4.94 1.18 2.60
N THR A 140 4.09 1.21 3.62
CA THR A 140 4.47 0.92 5.00
C THR A 140 3.62 -0.20 5.58
N ILE A 141 4.30 -1.22 6.13
CA ILE A 141 3.68 -2.35 6.81
C ILE A 141 4.19 -2.41 8.25
N ASN A 142 3.27 -2.39 9.22
CA ASN A 142 3.61 -2.52 10.64
C ASN A 142 3.50 -3.95 11.18
N GLY A 143 2.73 -4.81 10.51
CA GLY A 143 2.63 -6.24 10.84
C GLY A 143 3.74 -7.10 10.22
N GLN A 144 3.53 -8.41 10.15
CA GLN A 144 4.38 -9.29 9.38
C GLN A 144 4.14 -9.10 7.88
N PHE A 145 5.19 -9.00 7.07
CA PHE A 145 5.12 -9.28 5.64
C PHE A 145 5.64 -10.71 5.38
N ALA A 146 4.93 -11.47 4.57
CA ALA A 146 5.33 -12.83 4.21
C ALA A 146 5.21 -13.08 2.70
N PHE A 147 6.20 -13.77 2.16
CA PHE A 147 6.10 -14.40 0.85
C PHE A 147 5.41 -15.76 1.00
N ALA A 148 4.36 -16.01 0.23
CA ALA A 148 3.71 -17.30 0.21
C ALA A 148 4.61 -18.35 -0.44
N ALA A 149 4.55 -19.60 0.06
CA ALA A 149 5.15 -20.76 -0.59
C ALA A 149 4.15 -21.55 -1.45
N GLN A 150 2.85 -21.35 -1.18
CA GLN A 150 1.77 -22.09 -1.80
C GLN A 150 0.56 -21.19 -2.01
N ASN A 151 -0.16 -21.41 -3.09
CA ASN A 151 -1.45 -20.79 -3.34
C ASN A 151 -2.46 -21.26 -2.27
N PRO A 152 -3.24 -20.34 -1.67
CA PRO A 152 -4.08 -20.67 -0.51
C PRO A 152 -5.34 -21.45 -0.90
N PHE A 153 -5.66 -21.57 -2.19
CA PHE A 153 -6.84 -22.24 -2.72
C PHE A 153 -6.49 -23.55 -3.46
N THR A 154 -5.40 -23.56 -4.22
CA THR A 154 -5.00 -24.71 -5.05
C THR A 154 -3.86 -25.53 -4.42
N LEU A 155 -3.18 -25.00 -3.40
CA LEU A 155 -1.97 -25.56 -2.79
C LEU A 155 -0.79 -25.74 -3.76
N ALA A 156 -0.90 -25.21 -4.98
CA ALA A 156 0.19 -25.18 -5.94
C ALA A 156 1.36 -24.39 -5.36
N ALA A 157 2.58 -24.86 -5.59
CA ALA A 157 3.78 -24.13 -5.20
C ALA A 157 3.82 -22.76 -5.88
N ILE A 158 4.22 -21.75 -5.13
CA ILE A 158 4.51 -20.42 -5.66
C ILE A 158 6.01 -20.26 -5.63
N THR A 159 6.59 -20.09 -6.81
CA THR A 159 7.94 -19.60 -7.03
C THR A 159 7.83 -18.19 -7.63
N ASP A 160 8.86 -17.39 -7.47
CA ASP A 160 9.03 -16.13 -8.20
C ASP A 160 8.00 -15.03 -7.84
N ASN A 161 7.44 -15.06 -6.62
CA ASN A 161 6.61 -13.98 -6.09
C ASN A 161 7.48 -12.89 -5.43
N HIS A 162 8.32 -12.21 -6.20
CA HIS A 162 9.17 -11.13 -5.70
C HIS A 162 8.37 -9.86 -5.36
N VAL A 163 8.99 -8.96 -4.60
CA VAL A 163 8.53 -7.57 -4.47
C VAL A 163 9.48 -6.67 -5.24
N ILE A 164 9.02 -6.10 -6.36
CA ILE A 164 9.77 -5.15 -7.18
C ILE A 164 9.55 -3.74 -6.63
N ILE A 165 10.62 -3.11 -6.15
CA ILE A 165 10.53 -1.80 -5.48
C ILE A 165 10.51 -0.63 -6.48
N ASN A 166 11.13 -0.80 -7.65
CA ASN A 166 11.06 0.14 -8.79
C ASN A 166 11.27 1.62 -8.40
N GLY A 167 12.30 1.90 -7.60
CA GLY A 167 12.66 3.26 -7.20
C GLY A 167 11.84 3.86 -6.04
N ASN A 168 10.89 3.09 -5.49
CA ASN A 168 10.11 3.48 -4.32
C ASN A 168 10.72 2.93 -3.01
N ARG A 169 9.98 3.02 -1.91
CA ARG A 169 10.37 2.46 -0.62
C ARG A 169 9.35 1.43 -0.16
N PHE A 170 9.84 0.25 0.18
CA PHE A 170 9.10 -0.72 0.94
C PHE A 170 9.54 -0.63 2.40
N ILE A 171 8.64 -0.16 3.28
CA ILE A 171 8.97 0.18 4.66
C ILE A 171 8.35 -0.85 5.60
N LEU A 172 9.20 -1.53 6.34
CA LEU A 172 8.84 -2.38 7.47
C LEU A 172 8.95 -1.56 8.75
N GLY A 173 7.82 -1.37 9.44
CA GLY A 173 7.73 -0.64 10.70
C GLY A 173 8.58 -1.25 11.83
N ALA A 174 8.65 -0.59 12.98
CA ALA A 174 9.51 -1.00 14.10
C ALA A 174 9.22 -2.43 14.59
N ALA A 175 7.94 -2.80 14.70
CA ALA A 175 7.49 -4.13 15.10
C ALA A 175 7.32 -5.12 13.94
N ALA A 176 7.49 -4.66 12.69
CA ALA A 176 7.25 -5.48 11.53
C ALA A 176 8.29 -6.60 11.42
N THR A 177 7.83 -7.77 10.98
CA THR A 177 8.68 -8.94 10.74
C THR A 177 8.58 -9.36 9.28
N LEU A 178 9.58 -10.10 8.81
CA LEU A 178 9.65 -10.59 7.45
C LEU A 178 9.79 -12.12 7.46
N ASN A 179 9.03 -12.82 6.63
CA ASN A 179 9.02 -14.28 6.59
C ASN A 179 8.85 -14.83 5.16
N GLY A 180 9.19 -16.11 4.97
CA GLY A 180 8.95 -16.85 3.73
C GLY A 180 9.88 -16.48 2.58
N TYR A 181 10.89 -15.65 2.82
CA TYR A 181 11.87 -15.28 1.81
C TYR A 181 12.86 -16.43 1.54
N ASP A 182 13.34 -16.52 0.30
CA ASP A 182 14.40 -17.42 -0.14
C ASP A 182 14.98 -16.92 -1.48
N LEU A 183 15.76 -17.76 -2.15
CA LEU A 183 16.39 -17.44 -3.44
C LEU A 183 15.39 -17.18 -4.59
N ASN A 184 14.12 -17.60 -4.45
CA ASN A 184 13.05 -17.35 -5.43
C ASN A 184 12.04 -16.31 -4.93
N ARG A 185 12.22 -15.76 -3.72
CA ARG A 185 11.20 -14.95 -3.02
C ARG A 185 11.88 -13.89 -2.18
N TYR A 186 12.07 -12.70 -2.76
CA TYR A 186 12.86 -11.64 -2.16
C TYR A 186 12.48 -10.28 -2.75
N PHE A 187 13.05 -9.21 -2.22
CA PHE A 187 12.82 -7.84 -2.70
C PHE A 187 13.81 -7.49 -3.81
N VAL A 188 13.32 -6.98 -4.94
CA VAL A 188 14.14 -6.53 -6.05
C VAL A 188 14.24 -5.00 -6.03
N THR A 189 15.45 -4.49 -5.83
CA THR A 189 15.78 -3.07 -5.70
C THR A 189 16.35 -2.51 -7.01
N ASN A 190 15.76 -2.89 -8.15
CA ASN A 190 16.17 -2.61 -9.55
C ASN A 190 16.35 -1.15 -9.99
N ASN A 191 16.42 -0.21 -9.05
CA ASN A 191 16.70 1.20 -9.27
C ASN A 191 17.60 1.70 -8.12
N THR A 192 18.52 2.62 -8.39
CA THR A 192 19.43 3.18 -7.37
C THR A 192 18.71 3.83 -6.18
N SER A 193 17.46 4.26 -6.38
CA SER A 193 16.61 4.89 -5.37
C SER A 193 15.65 3.91 -4.66
N GLY A 194 15.58 2.65 -5.10
CA GLY A 194 14.69 1.64 -4.52
C GLY A 194 15.22 1.14 -3.18
N GLU A 195 14.42 1.24 -2.12
CA GLU A 195 14.85 0.89 -0.77
C GLU A 195 13.92 -0.14 -0.10
N LEU A 196 14.49 -1.24 0.39
CA LEU A 196 13.87 -1.99 1.49
C LEU A 196 14.33 -1.36 2.80
N ARG A 197 13.41 -0.77 3.55
CA ARG A 197 13.69 -0.05 4.80
C ARG A 197 13.12 -0.80 5.99
N LYS A 198 13.91 -0.91 7.06
CA LYS A 198 13.48 -1.40 8.37
C LYS A 198 13.60 -0.27 9.38
N LEU A 199 12.48 0.09 10.00
CA LEU A 199 12.44 1.16 11.00
C LEU A 199 12.79 0.64 12.40
N GLY A 200 13.30 1.55 13.23
CA GLY A 200 13.39 1.37 14.68
C GLY A 200 14.18 0.17 15.17
N LEU A 201 15.26 -0.22 14.49
CA LEU A 201 16.15 -1.27 15.00
C LEU A 201 16.92 -0.77 16.23
N THR A 202 16.86 -1.52 17.32
CA THR A 202 17.52 -1.19 18.59
C THR A 202 18.91 -1.81 18.70
N ALA A 203 19.70 -1.40 19.70
CA ALA A 203 20.98 -2.03 19.98
C ALA A 203 20.85 -3.55 20.17
N ALA A 204 21.85 -4.28 19.68
CA ALA A 204 21.91 -5.74 19.61
C ALA A 204 20.81 -6.41 18.76
N ALA A 205 19.95 -5.65 18.08
CA ALA A 205 19.06 -6.19 17.06
C ALA A 205 19.82 -6.41 15.75
N GLY A 206 19.39 -7.41 15.00
CA GLY A 206 19.80 -7.61 13.62
C GLY A 206 18.60 -7.61 12.69
N PHE A 207 18.86 -7.39 11.40
CA PHE A 207 17.85 -7.55 10.37
C PHE A 207 18.49 -8.13 9.11
N PHE A 208 17.83 -9.16 8.58
CA PHE A 208 18.21 -9.78 7.33
C PHE A 208 17.42 -9.13 6.19
N TYR A 209 18.13 -8.59 5.21
CA TYR A 209 17.60 -7.99 4.00
C TYR A 209 17.66 -9.04 2.86
N PRO A 210 16.56 -9.75 2.55
CA PRO A 210 16.49 -10.62 1.38
C PRO A 210 16.27 -9.73 0.14
N ILE A 211 17.36 -9.28 -0.46
CA ILE A 211 17.33 -8.33 -1.58
C ILE A 211 18.11 -8.86 -2.78
N GLY A 212 17.90 -8.22 -3.93
CA GLY A 212 18.66 -8.40 -5.15
C GLY A 212 18.50 -7.20 -6.09
N ARG A 213 19.47 -6.94 -6.97
CA ARG A 213 19.36 -5.82 -7.93
C ARG A 213 18.45 -6.14 -9.11
N ALA A 214 18.23 -7.42 -9.38
CA ALA A 214 17.32 -7.92 -10.39
C ALA A 214 16.67 -9.23 -9.93
N GLU A 215 15.64 -9.66 -10.65
CA GLU A 215 15.19 -11.05 -10.58
C GLU A 215 16.36 -11.98 -10.97
N ALA A 216 16.46 -13.13 -10.31
CA ALA A 216 17.61 -14.05 -10.34
C ALA A 216 18.96 -13.53 -9.78
N ASP A 217 19.03 -12.31 -9.24
CA ASP A 217 20.23 -11.75 -8.57
C ASP A 217 20.05 -11.67 -7.05
N TYR A 218 19.95 -12.82 -6.37
CA TYR A 218 19.75 -12.84 -4.92
C TYR A 218 21.07 -12.55 -4.17
N THR A 219 21.20 -11.33 -3.65
CA THR A 219 22.38 -10.85 -2.90
C THR A 219 21.96 -10.32 -1.52
N PRO A 220 21.57 -11.21 -0.60
CA PRO A 220 21.07 -10.78 0.70
C PRO A 220 22.15 -10.10 1.55
N ALA A 221 21.72 -9.24 2.47
CA ALA A 221 22.58 -8.59 3.44
C ALA A 221 22.10 -8.86 4.87
N ASN A 222 23.04 -9.03 5.81
CA ASN A 222 22.72 -9.11 7.22
C ASN A 222 23.24 -7.88 7.94
N LEU A 223 22.35 -7.16 8.63
CA LEU A 223 22.69 -6.01 9.44
C LEU A 223 22.72 -6.41 10.91
N SER A 224 23.75 -6.00 11.63
CA SER A 224 23.85 -6.09 13.09
C SER A 224 24.11 -4.72 13.70
N VAL A 225 23.25 -4.29 14.62
CA VAL A 225 23.39 -2.99 15.31
C VAL A 225 24.16 -3.19 16.61
N ALA A 226 25.42 -2.74 16.67
CA ALA A 226 26.27 -2.96 17.84
C ALA A 226 25.87 -2.08 19.05
N THR A 227 25.60 -0.80 18.82
CA THR A 227 25.23 0.19 19.85
C THR A 227 24.32 1.27 19.25
N GLY A 228 23.52 1.95 20.07
CA GLY A 228 22.67 3.06 19.64
C GLY A 228 21.20 2.97 20.11
N GLY A 229 20.42 4.00 19.78
CA GLY A 229 18.96 4.03 19.95
C GLY A 229 18.23 3.38 18.77
N PRO A 230 16.89 3.49 18.69
CA PRO A 230 16.13 3.08 17.52
C PRO A 230 16.61 3.86 16.29
N VAL A 231 17.16 3.14 15.30
CA VAL A 231 17.64 3.74 14.04
C VAL A 231 16.97 3.02 12.87
N ASP A 232 16.67 3.80 11.83
CA ASP A 232 16.12 3.29 10.58
C ASP A 232 17.26 2.93 9.64
N TYR A 233 17.19 1.73 9.07
CA TYR A 233 18.19 1.23 8.13
C TYR A 233 17.54 0.81 6.83
N TYR A 234 18.25 0.98 5.72
CA TYR A 234 17.77 0.57 4.41
C TYR A 234 18.88 -0.10 3.60
N MET A 235 18.48 -0.90 2.63
CA MET A 235 19.36 -1.44 1.60
C MET A 235 18.74 -1.17 0.23
N ASN A 236 19.60 -0.95 -0.76
CA ASN A 236 19.26 -0.78 -2.17
C ASN A 236 20.02 -1.78 -3.04
#